data_AF-A0A931X0G2-F1
#
_entry.id   AF-A0A931X0G2-F1
#
_cell.length_a   1.000
_cell.length_b   1.000
_cell.length_c   1.000
_cell.angle_alpha   90.00
_cell.angle_beta   90.00
_cell.angle_gamma   90.00
#
_symmetry.space_group_name_H-M   'P 1'
#
loop_
_entity.id
_entity.type
_entity.pdbx_description
1 polymer ?
#
loop_
_entity_poly.entity_id
_entity_poly.type
_entity_poly.pdbx_seq_one_letter_code
_entity_poly.pdbx_strand_id
1 'polypeptide(L)'
;MGDKKSKIIIFLILIGIFSVGAVFWKNPRNSFQRITPSEENNFGGPAEDLHLLSIEYMRRQSYPGSEIIIEQTLPASPAGGPSGSNYNQYIASYRSDGLKIYSFLTVPQGIKPKAGWPVIIFNHGFIPPDQYRTTERYVAYVDAFARNGYIVFKSDYRGHGNSEGKAEGGYGSNAYTIDVLNAVSSIKQLRDPTNPSTSPSATSSPKHATILGYLLATKTN
;
A
#
# COMPACT_ATOMS: atom_id res chain seq x y z
N MET A 1 42.14 -30.49 56.00
CA MET A 1 42.81 -29.47 55.16
C MET A 1 42.05 -29.16 53.84
N GLY A 2 40.74 -29.43 53.75
CA GLY A 2 39.93 -29.27 52.53
C GLY A 2 38.92 -28.11 52.52
N ASP A 3 38.60 -27.50 53.67
CA ASP A 3 37.53 -26.49 53.77
C ASP A 3 38.00 -25.06 53.38
N LYS A 4 39.25 -24.69 53.71
CA LYS A 4 39.81 -23.38 53.34
C LYS A 4 39.96 -23.16 51.84
N LYS A 5 40.30 -24.21 51.08
CA LYS A 5 40.51 -24.12 49.62
C LYS A 5 39.19 -23.95 48.87
N SER A 6 38.12 -24.62 49.30
CA SER A 6 36.77 -24.46 48.74
C SER A 6 36.19 -23.07 48.99
N LYS A 7 36.41 -22.50 50.17
CA LYS A 7 35.97 -21.14 50.51
C LYS A 7 36.68 -20.06 49.68
N ILE A 8 37.95 -20.27 49.34
CA ILE A 8 38.72 -19.36 48.48
C ILE A 8 38.21 -19.40 47.02
N ILE A 9 37.88 -20.58 46.50
CA ILE A 9 37.38 -20.72 45.13
C ILE A 9 35.99 -20.07 44.97
N ILE A 10 35.09 -20.25 45.95
CA ILE A 10 33.77 -19.61 45.95
C ILE A 10 33.90 -18.08 46.04
N PHE A 11 34.84 -17.58 46.85
CA PHE A 11 35.10 -16.14 46.98
C PHE A 11 35.64 -15.52 45.67
N LEU A 12 36.49 -16.23 44.93
CA LEU A 12 37.01 -15.77 43.64
C LEU A 12 35.93 -15.78 42.53
N ILE A 13 35.02 -16.74 42.53
CA ILE A 13 33.88 -16.78 41.59
C ILE A 13 32.91 -15.61 41.86
N LEU A 14 32.64 -15.29 43.14
CA LEU A 14 31.78 -14.17 43.50
C LEU A 14 32.40 -12.80 43.12
N ILE A 15 33.72 -12.64 43.26
CA ILE A 15 34.44 -11.44 42.78
C ILE A 15 34.38 -11.35 41.25
N GLY A 16 34.53 -12.47 40.53
CA GLY A 16 34.40 -12.50 39.06
C GLY A 16 33.02 -12.07 38.57
N ILE A 17 31.95 -12.53 39.22
CA ILE A 17 30.56 -12.16 38.89
C ILE A 17 30.29 -10.68 39.26
N PHE A 18 30.85 -10.19 40.38
CA PHE A 18 30.74 -8.78 40.77
C PHE A 18 31.50 -7.84 39.82
N SER A 19 32.63 -8.31 39.25
CA SER A 19 33.45 -7.55 38.30
C SER A 19 32.74 -7.36 36.96
N VAL A 20 31.97 -8.34 36.49
CA VAL A 20 31.16 -8.24 35.26
C VAL A 20 29.91 -7.38 35.49
N GLY A 21 29.28 -7.48 36.68
CA GLY A 21 28.13 -6.63 37.04
C GLY A 21 28.48 -5.14 37.16
N ALA A 22 29.69 -4.80 37.63
CA ALA A 22 30.12 -3.41 37.80
C ALA A 22 30.40 -2.69 36.48
N VAL A 23 30.85 -3.40 35.43
CA VAL A 23 31.08 -2.83 34.09
C VAL A 23 29.76 -2.53 33.38
N PHE A 24 28.69 -3.25 33.69
CA PHE A 24 27.34 -2.96 33.16
C PHE A 24 26.53 -1.95 33.99
N TRP A 25 26.99 -1.55 35.19
CA TRP A 25 26.32 -0.55 36.04
C TRP A 25 26.84 0.89 35.82
N LYS A 26 28.06 1.07 35.31
CA LYS A 26 28.67 2.39 35.08
C LYS A 26 28.56 2.91 33.65
N ASN A 27 27.45 2.64 32.96
CA ASN A 27 27.09 3.39 31.77
C ASN A 27 25.75 4.09 32.02
N PRO A 28 25.74 5.33 32.55
CA PRO A 28 24.54 6.14 32.56
C PRO A 28 24.16 6.34 31.10
N ARG A 29 23.20 5.55 30.61
CA ARG A 29 22.49 5.86 29.38
C ARG A 29 22.09 7.31 29.50
N ASN A 30 22.56 8.11 28.55
CA ASN A 30 22.21 9.51 28.38
C ASN A 30 20.83 9.76 28.94
N SER A 31 20.78 10.51 30.03
CA SER A 31 19.60 11.23 30.43
C SER A 31 19.23 12.13 29.26
N PHE A 32 18.45 11.60 28.31
CA PHE A 32 17.50 12.42 27.62
C PHE A 32 16.68 13.02 28.75
N GLN A 33 16.92 14.28 29.03
CA GLN A 33 16.03 15.12 29.79
C GLN A 33 14.65 14.82 29.20
N ARG A 34 13.85 14.05 29.94
CA ARG A 34 12.42 14.02 29.70
C ARG A 34 12.03 15.45 30.00
N ILE A 35 11.92 16.27 28.97
CA ILE A 35 11.31 17.59 29.09
C ILE A 35 9.91 17.26 29.63
N THR A 36 9.76 17.37 30.94
CA THR A 36 8.46 17.67 31.52
C THR A 36 8.02 18.92 30.79
N PRO A 37 6.91 18.92 30.05
CA PRO A 37 6.34 20.17 29.61
C PRO A 37 6.13 20.98 30.89
N SER A 38 6.93 22.02 31.05
CA SER A 38 6.64 23.06 32.02
C SER A 38 5.26 23.57 31.63
N GLU A 39 4.32 23.50 32.57
CA GLU A 39 3.10 24.29 32.53
C GLU A 39 3.51 25.76 32.49
N GLU A 40 3.81 26.27 31.30
CA GLU A 40 3.92 27.69 31.07
C GLU A 40 3.60 27.98 29.61
N ASN A 41 2.49 28.70 29.45
CA ASN A 41 1.91 29.22 28.22
C ASN A 41 0.94 28.28 27.49
N ASN A 42 -0.17 27.97 28.17
CA ASN A 42 -1.45 27.83 27.49
C ASN A 42 -1.81 29.16 26.80
N PHE A 43 -1.28 29.37 25.59
CA PHE A 43 -1.96 30.20 24.61
C PHE A 43 -2.90 29.29 23.85
N GLY A 44 -4.18 29.30 24.24
CA GLY A 44 -5.24 28.59 23.55
C GLY A 44 -5.34 28.99 22.08
N GLY A 45 -4.60 28.29 21.23
CA GLY A 45 -4.88 28.19 19.80
C GLY A 45 -5.88 27.06 19.57
N PRO A 46 -6.81 27.18 18.61
CA PRO A 46 -7.70 26.07 18.27
C PRO A 46 -6.85 24.86 17.84
N ALA A 47 -7.38 23.64 18.02
CA ALA A 47 -6.81 22.44 17.43
C ALA A 47 -6.30 22.75 16.02
N GLU A 48 -5.00 22.58 15.74
CA GLU A 48 -4.45 22.90 14.42
C GLU A 48 -5.30 22.20 13.36
N ASP A 49 -5.95 22.99 12.51
CA ASP A 49 -6.74 22.47 11.40
C ASP A 49 -5.76 21.77 10.45
N LEU A 50 -5.75 20.44 10.51
CA LEU A 50 -4.79 19.64 9.75
C LEU A 50 -5.00 19.92 8.27
N HIS A 51 -3.94 20.35 7.59
CA HIS A 51 -4.01 20.56 6.15
C HIS A 51 -4.45 19.28 5.42
N LEU A 52 -5.40 19.39 4.49
CA LEU A 52 -6.04 18.25 3.80
C LEU A 52 -5.07 17.32 3.05
N LEU A 53 -3.92 17.85 2.65
CA LEU A 53 -2.86 17.09 1.97
C LEU A 53 -1.86 16.43 2.93
N SER A 54 -1.99 16.65 4.23
CA SER A 54 -1.08 16.05 5.21
C SER A 54 -1.36 14.56 5.38
N ILE A 55 -0.30 13.77 5.60
CA ILE A 55 -0.42 12.34 5.89
C ILE A 55 -1.28 12.12 7.14
N GLU A 56 -1.13 12.97 8.16
CA GLU A 56 -1.91 12.87 9.40
C GLU A 56 -3.40 13.07 9.15
N TYR A 57 -3.78 14.08 8.34
CA TYR A 57 -5.17 14.25 7.92
C TYR A 57 -5.70 13.00 7.22
N MET A 58 -4.96 12.49 6.23
CA MET A 58 -5.37 11.34 5.43
C MET A 58 -5.47 10.05 6.27
N ARG A 59 -4.58 9.84 7.23
CA ARG A 59 -4.63 8.67 8.13
C ARG A 59 -5.86 8.65 9.05
N ARG A 60 -6.47 9.81 9.31
CA ARG A 60 -7.67 9.94 10.13
C ARG A 60 -8.96 9.70 9.34
N GLN A 61 -8.89 9.66 8.02
CA GLN A 61 -10.05 9.42 7.17
C GLN A 61 -10.39 7.92 7.10
N SER A 62 -11.59 7.62 6.60
CA SER A 62 -12.04 6.26 6.33
C SER A 62 -11.98 5.96 4.84
N TYR A 63 -11.46 4.78 4.50
CA TYR A 63 -11.39 4.26 3.13
C TYR A 63 -12.00 2.85 3.11
N PRO A 64 -13.33 2.72 3.16
CA PRO A 64 -13.98 1.43 3.31
C PRO A 64 -13.78 0.53 2.08
N GLY A 65 -13.47 1.09 0.91
CA GLY A 65 -13.49 0.37 -0.35
C GLY A 65 -14.90 -0.13 -0.71
N SER A 66 -14.98 -0.98 -1.72
CA SER A 66 -16.22 -1.61 -2.18
C SER A 66 -15.92 -2.94 -2.86
N GLU A 67 -16.99 -3.64 -3.25
CA GLU A 67 -16.89 -4.69 -4.27
C GLU A 67 -16.26 -4.13 -5.56
N ILE A 68 -15.43 -4.95 -6.21
CA ILE A 68 -14.90 -4.69 -7.54
C ILE A 68 -15.79 -5.40 -8.55
N ILE A 69 -16.34 -4.64 -9.49
CA ILE A 69 -17.25 -5.13 -10.53
C ILE A 69 -16.48 -5.22 -11.85
N ILE A 70 -16.62 -6.32 -12.58
CA ILE A 70 -16.12 -6.38 -13.97
C ILE A 70 -17.15 -5.76 -14.90
N GLU A 71 -16.73 -4.71 -15.57
CA GLU A 71 -17.54 -3.97 -16.55
C GLU A 71 -17.35 -4.54 -17.95
N GLN A 72 -16.13 -5.00 -18.26
CA GLN A 72 -15.78 -5.53 -19.57
C GLN A 72 -14.62 -6.52 -19.47
N THR A 73 -14.76 -7.67 -20.12
CA THR A 73 -13.63 -8.55 -20.42
C THR A 73 -12.95 -8.09 -21.70
N LEU A 74 -11.64 -7.87 -21.64
CA LEU A 74 -10.85 -7.43 -22.78
C LEU A 74 -10.20 -8.63 -23.49
N PRO A 75 -9.94 -8.53 -24.79
CA PRO A 75 -9.17 -9.55 -25.49
C PRO A 75 -7.76 -9.68 -24.90
N ALA A 76 -7.12 -10.82 -25.18
CA ALA A 76 -5.70 -11.01 -24.88
C ALA A 76 -4.87 -9.85 -25.42
N SER A 77 -3.84 -9.44 -24.67
CA SER A 77 -3.04 -8.27 -25.02
C SER A 77 -2.43 -8.44 -26.41
N PRO A 78 -2.58 -7.47 -27.33
CA PRO A 78 -1.90 -7.51 -28.63
C PRO A 78 -0.38 -7.40 -28.50
N ALA A 79 0.13 -6.96 -27.33
CA ALA A 79 1.56 -7.03 -26.99
C ALA A 79 2.03 -8.46 -26.63
N GLY A 80 1.14 -9.46 -26.69
CA GLY A 80 1.45 -10.88 -26.68
C GLY A 80 2.53 -11.19 -27.71
N GLY A 81 3.73 -11.56 -27.24
CA GLY A 81 4.69 -12.23 -28.12
C GLY A 81 4.10 -13.52 -28.69
N PRO A 82 4.88 -14.32 -29.45
CA PRO A 82 4.40 -15.49 -30.20
C PRO A 82 3.67 -16.60 -29.40
N SER A 83 3.52 -16.46 -28.07
CA SER A 83 2.88 -17.42 -27.17
C SER A 83 1.58 -16.93 -26.51
N GLY A 84 1.04 -15.77 -26.90
CA GLY A 84 -0.17 -15.18 -26.26
C GLY A 84 0.10 -14.58 -24.87
N SER A 85 -0.91 -14.00 -24.22
CA SER A 85 -0.79 -13.49 -22.84
C SER A 85 -1.12 -14.58 -21.82
N ASN A 86 -0.27 -14.77 -20.80
CA ASN A 86 -0.48 -15.69 -19.66
C ASN A 86 -1.31 -15.04 -18.53
N TYR A 87 -2.15 -14.08 -18.88
CA TYR A 87 -2.99 -13.32 -17.95
C TYR A 87 -4.26 -12.83 -18.67
N ASN A 88 -5.33 -12.65 -17.90
CA ASN A 88 -6.58 -12.06 -18.36
C ASN A 88 -6.60 -10.55 -18.08
N GLN A 89 -7.39 -9.81 -18.86
CA GLN A 89 -7.49 -8.34 -18.77
C GLN A 89 -8.96 -7.91 -18.72
N TYR A 90 -9.23 -6.91 -17.90
CA TYR A 90 -10.59 -6.41 -17.66
C TYR A 90 -10.61 -4.90 -17.49
N ILE A 91 -11.73 -4.29 -17.88
CA ILE A 91 -12.18 -3.03 -17.31
C ILE A 91 -13.02 -3.39 -16.09
N ALA A 92 -12.65 -2.84 -14.93
CA ALA A 92 -13.35 -3.06 -13.67
C ALA A 92 -13.71 -1.71 -13.03
N SER A 93 -14.64 -1.72 -12.08
CA SER A 93 -15.02 -0.53 -11.33
C SER A 93 -15.09 -0.79 -9.82
N TYR A 94 -14.96 0.29 -9.04
CA TYR A 94 -15.13 0.32 -7.59
C TYR A 94 -15.73 1.67 -7.16
N ARG A 95 -16.06 1.82 -5.87
CA ARG A 95 -16.61 3.07 -5.31
C ARG A 95 -15.58 3.87 -4.51
N SER A 96 -15.63 5.19 -4.67
CA SER A 96 -14.84 6.15 -3.90
C SER A 96 -15.64 7.46 -3.78
N ASP A 97 -15.87 7.97 -2.56
CA ASP A 97 -16.70 9.16 -2.30
C ASP A 97 -18.07 9.15 -3.01
N GLY A 98 -18.71 7.98 -3.09
CA GLY A 98 -19.97 7.78 -3.81
C GLY A 98 -19.86 7.68 -5.34
N LEU A 99 -18.70 8.00 -5.91
CA LEU A 99 -18.42 7.92 -7.34
C LEU A 99 -18.09 6.50 -7.78
N LYS A 100 -18.49 6.14 -9.01
CA LYS A 100 -18.01 4.97 -9.73
C LYS A 100 -16.66 5.30 -10.38
N ILE A 101 -15.61 4.65 -9.92
CA ILE A 101 -14.26 4.80 -10.45
C ILE A 101 -13.90 3.57 -11.27
N TYR A 102 -13.48 3.79 -12.51
CA TYR A 102 -13.03 2.73 -13.41
C TYR A 102 -11.55 2.42 -13.19
N SER A 103 -11.15 1.24 -13.64
CA SER A 103 -9.81 0.70 -13.50
C SER A 103 -9.50 -0.31 -14.58
N PHE A 104 -8.20 -0.44 -14.88
CA PHE A 104 -7.67 -1.58 -15.63
C PHE A 104 -7.22 -2.66 -14.65
N LEU A 105 -7.72 -3.88 -14.81
CA LEU A 105 -7.41 -5.03 -13.97
C LEU A 105 -6.77 -6.13 -14.83
N THR A 106 -5.60 -6.62 -14.41
CA THR A 106 -5.01 -7.84 -14.95
C THR A 106 -5.02 -8.95 -13.91
N VAL A 107 -5.22 -10.19 -14.35
CA VAL A 107 -5.22 -11.36 -13.47
C VAL A 107 -4.38 -12.47 -14.09
N PRO A 108 -3.29 -12.91 -13.43
CA PRO A 108 -2.48 -14.01 -13.94
C PRO A 108 -3.30 -15.30 -14.15
N GLN A 109 -2.98 -16.03 -15.21
CA GLN A 109 -3.48 -17.39 -15.42
C GLN A 109 -2.55 -18.40 -14.75
N GLY A 110 -3.08 -19.59 -14.45
CA GLY A 110 -2.32 -20.70 -13.88
C GLY A 110 -2.66 -20.98 -12.42
N ILE A 111 -1.75 -21.71 -11.74
CA ILE A 111 -1.99 -22.16 -10.36
C ILE A 111 -1.83 -20.98 -9.41
N LYS A 112 -2.94 -20.54 -8.81
CA LYS A 112 -2.96 -19.50 -7.77
C LYS A 112 -2.04 -19.92 -6.61
N PRO A 113 -1.08 -19.08 -6.18
CA PRO A 113 -0.27 -19.36 -5.00
C PRO A 113 -1.15 -19.51 -3.76
N LYS A 114 -0.73 -20.35 -2.80
CA LYS A 114 -1.48 -20.56 -1.53
C LYS A 114 -1.73 -19.26 -0.75
N ALA A 115 -0.84 -18.28 -0.88
CA ALA A 115 -0.96 -16.96 -0.25
C ALA A 115 -1.86 -15.98 -1.04
N GLY A 116 -2.38 -16.38 -2.20
CA GLY A 116 -2.98 -15.51 -3.20
C GLY A 116 -1.95 -14.93 -4.17
N TRP A 117 -2.43 -14.36 -5.28
CA TRP A 117 -1.58 -13.59 -6.18
C TRP A 117 -1.09 -12.31 -5.48
N PRO A 118 0.19 -11.91 -5.64
CA PRO A 118 0.63 -10.59 -5.24
C PRO A 118 -0.09 -9.52 -6.09
N VAL A 119 -0.41 -8.39 -5.48
CA VAL A 119 -1.13 -7.29 -6.14
C VAL A 119 -0.26 -6.04 -6.20
N ILE A 120 -0.28 -5.38 -7.35
CA ILE A 120 0.26 -4.04 -7.58
C ILE A 120 -0.91 -3.08 -7.77
N ILE A 121 -1.02 -2.09 -6.89
CA ILE A 121 -1.84 -0.90 -7.13
C ILE A 121 -1.01 0.05 -7.96
N PHE A 122 -1.35 0.17 -9.24
CA PHE A 122 -0.60 0.96 -10.21
C PHE A 122 -1.21 2.34 -10.33
N ASN A 123 -0.45 3.37 -9.96
CA ASN A 123 -0.89 4.76 -10.02
C ASN A 123 -0.30 5.41 -11.27
N HIS A 124 -1.14 5.90 -12.19
CA HIS A 124 -0.65 6.63 -13.35
C HIS A 124 -0.26 8.07 -12.98
N GLY A 125 0.72 8.62 -13.70
CA GLY A 125 1.03 10.05 -13.68
C GLY A 125 -0.07 10.89 -14.32
N PHE A 126 0.07 12.22 -14.27
CA PHE A 126 -0.91 13.11 -14.87
C PHE A 126 -0.98 12.93 -16.39
N ILE A 127 -2.19 12.71 -16.90
CA ILE A 127 -2.54 12.69 -18.32
C ILE A 127 -3.79 13.57 -18.43
N PRO A 128 -3.89 14.51 -19.38
CA PRO A 128 -5.09 15.31 -19.55
C PRO A 128 -6.34 14.40 -19.61
N PRO A 129 -7.40 14.69 -18.83
CA PRO A 129 -8.54 13.78 -18.69
C PRO A 129 -9.23 13.42 -20.01
N ASP A 130 -9.30 14.37 -20.94
CA ASP A 130 -9.84 14.22 -22.29
C ASP A 130 -8.99 13.30 -23.18
N GLN A 131 -7.70 13.19 -22.88
CA GLN A 131 -6.75 12.32 -23.57
C GLN A 131 -6.55 10.96 -22.89
N TYR A 132 -6.96 10.82 -21.63
CA TYR A 132 -6.76 9.57 -20.89
C TYR A 132 -7.61 8.44 -21.47
N ARG A 133 -6.97 7.29 -21.66
CA ARG A 133 -7.62 6.04 -22.09
C ARG A 133 -7.09 4.90 -21.23
N THR A 134 -7.99 4.10 -20.67
CA THR A 134 -7.69 3.07 -19.66
C THR A 134 -6.61 2.08 -20.09
N THR A 135 -6.51 1.76 -21.38
CA THR A 135 -5.64 0.68 -21.91
C THR A 135 -4.41 1.15 -22.71
N GLU A 136 -4.22 2.45 -22.94
CA GLU A 136 -3.23 2.92 -23.93
C GLU A 136 -1.84 3.26 -23.35
N ARG A 137 -1.80 3.80 -22.13
CA ARG A 137 -0.54 4.22 -21.49
C ARG A 137 -0.05 3.15 -20.52
N TYR A 138 1.27 3.08 -20.36
CA TYR A 138 1.97 2.16 -19.47
C TYR A 138 1.86 0.67 -19.84
N VAL A 139 1.48 0.35 -21.09
CA VAL A 139 1.27 -1.02 -21.57
C VAL A 139 2.44 -1.95 -21.23
N ALA A 140 3.67 -1.54 -21.54
CA ALA A 140 4.85 -2.37 -21.27
C ALA A 140 5.08 -2.65 -19.78
N TYR A 141 4.79 -1.70 -18.89
CA TYR A 141 4.95 -1.88 -17.45
C TYR A 141 3.87 -2.80 -16.88
N VAL A 142 2.62 -2.57 -17.27
CA VAL A 142 1.50 -3.42 -16.83
C VAL A 142 1.67 -4.85 -17.34
N ASP A 143 2.04 -5.01 -18.60
CA ASP A 143 2.32 -6.31 -19.21
C ASP A 143 3.48 -7.04 -18.50
N ALA A 144 4.60 -6.35 -18.23
CA ALA A 144 5.72 -6.95 -17.52
C ALA A 144 5.31 -7.48 -16.13
N PHE A 145 4.55 -6.72 -15.36
CA PHE A 145 4.06 -7.18 -14.06
C PHE A 145 3.07 -8.34 -14.19
N ALA A 146 2.09 -8.22 -15.08
CA ALA A 146 1.07 -9.24 -15.29
C ALA A 146 1.67 -10.59 -15.71
N ARG A 147 2.65 -10.56 -16.63
CA ARG A 147 3.39 -11.75 -17.08
C ARG A 147 4.19 -12.43 -15.98
N ASN A 148 4.62 -11.68 -14.98
CA ASN A 148 5.38 -12.18 -13.83
C ASN A 148 4.48 -12.58 -12.64
N GLY A 149 3.19 -12.81 -12.87
CA GLY A 149 2.29 -13.36 -11.85
C GLY A 149 1.76 -12.33 -10.85
N TYR A 150 1.76 -11.04 -11.21
CA TYR A 150 1.12 -10.00 -10.42
C TYR A 150 -0.27 -9.66 -10.95
N ILE A 151 -1.23 -9.50 -10.04
CA ILE A 151 -2.43 -8.73 -10.36
C ILE A 151 -2.01 -7.27 -10.46
N VAL A 152 -2.35 -6.61 -11.56
CA VAL A 152 -2.18 -5.17 -11.69
C VAL A 152 -3.55 -4.52 -11.64
N PHE A 153 -3.76 -3.66 -10.66
CA PHE A 153 -4.98 -2.85 -10.53
C PHE A 153 -4.61 -1.38 -10.71
N LYS A 154 -4.89 -0.86 -11.90
CA LYS A 154 -4.59 0.53 -12.27
C LYS A 154 -5.87 1.34 -12.23
N SER A 155 -6.09 2.12 -11.18
CA SER A 155 -7.23 3.03 -11.12
C SER A 155 -7.08 4.13 -12.16
N ASP A 156 -8.19 4.50 -12.79
CA ASP A 156 -8.22 5.62 -13.74
C ASP A 156 -8.31 6.99 -13.03
N TYR A 157 -8.62 7.02 -11.73
CA TYR A 157 -9.00 8.22 -10.95
C TYR A 157 -10.32 8.87 -11.39
N ARG A 158 -10.96 9.59 -10.48
CA ARG A 158 -12.17 10.37 -10.79
C ARG A 158 -11.95 11.36 -11.93
N GLY A 159 -12.96 11.48 -12.80
CA GLY A 159 -12.95 12.36 -13.96
C GLY A 159 -12.03 11.96 -15.13
N HIS A 160 -11.41 10.77 -15.10
CA HIS A 160 -10.61 10.24 -16.21
C HIS A 160 -11.24 8.96 -16.77
N GLY A 161 -11.07 8.76 -18.09
CA GLY A 161 -11.67 7.61 -18.77
C GLY A 161 -13.19 7.62 -18.58
N ASN A 162 -13.74 6.51 -18.08
CA ASN A 162 -15.17 6.40 -17.78
C ASN A 162 -15.50 6.67 -16.30
N SER A 163 -14.52 7.05 -15.47
CA SER A 163 -14.75 7.35 -14.05
C SER A 163 -15.62 8.58 -13.88
N GLU A 164 -16.58 8.49 -12.96
CA GLU A 164 -17.43 9.61 -12.57
C GLU A 164 -16.62 10.72 -11.85
N GLY A 165 -17.26 11.88 -11.67
CA GLY A 165 -16.69 13.03 -10.97
C GLY A 165 -15.88 13.97 -11.87
N LYS A 166 -15.24 14.97 -11.23
CA LYS A 166 -14.42 15.97 -11.90
C LYS A 166 -12.94 15.70 -11.62
N ALA A 167 -12.11 15.83 -12.65
CA ALA A 167 -10.67 15.78 -12.48
C ALA A 167 -10.17 17.01 -11.70
N GLU A 168 -9.37 16.78 -10.65
CA GLU A 168 -8.82 17.83 -9.78
C GLU A 168 -7.30 18.02 -9.90
N GLY A 169 -6.64 17.23 -10.76
CA GLY A 169 -5.20 17.32 -10.98
C GLY A 169 -4.36 16.67 -9.87
N GLY A 170 -3.04 16.60 -10.10
CA GLY A 170 -2.10 15.94 -9.20
C GLY A 170 -1.54 16.82 -8.07
N TYR A 171 -1.94 18.10 -7.99
CA TYR A 171 -1.43 19.07 -7.03
C TYR A 171 -2.59 19.77 -6.33
N GLY A 172 -2.45 20.06 -5.05
CA GLY A 172 -3.46 20.85 -4.31
C GLY A 172 -4.72 20.09 -3.91
N SER A 173 -4.95 18.88 -4.44
CA SER A 173 -6.09 18.02 -4.09
C SER A 173 -5.62 16.63 -3.65
N ASN A 174 -6.35 16.03 -2.70
CA ASN A 174 -6.17 14.65 -2.26
C ASN A 174 -7.14 13.67 -2.96
N ALA A 175 -7.99 14.14 -3.87
CA ALA A 175 -9.05 13.34 -4.49
C ALA A 175 -8.55 12.03 -5.13
N TYR A 176 -7.45 12.08 -5.90
CA TYR A 176 -6.88 10.87 -6.50
C TYR A 176 -6.23 9.95 -5.46
N THR A 177 -5.73 10.51 -4.37
CA THR A 177 -5.21 9.71 -3.25
C THR A 177 -6.36 8.97 -2.55
N ILE A 178 -7.50 9.62 -2.36
CA ILE A 178 -8.71 9.01 -1.80
C ILE A 178 -9.18 7.86 -2.70
N ASP A 179 -9.21 8.06 -4.02
CA ASP A 179 -9.54 7.01 -4.99
C ASP A 179 -8.60 5.80 -4.86
N VAL A 180 -7.30 6.03 -4.83
CA VAL A 180 -6.29 4.96 -4.67
C VAL A 180 -6.43 4.23 -3.33
N LEU A 181 -6.68 4.93 -2.22
CA LEU A 181 -6.84 4.31 -0.92
C LEU A 181 -8.13 3.47 -0.83
N ASN A 182 -9.20 3.92 -1.47
CA ASN A 182 -10.40 3.08 -1.65
C ASN A 182 -10.12 1.88 -2.55
N ALA A 183 -9.37 2.04 -3.66
CA ALA A 183 -8.94 0.93 -4.51
C ALA A 183 -8.16 -0.14 -3.73
N VAL A 184 -7.23 0.27 -2.86
CA VAL A 184 -6.48 -0.64 -1.97
C VAL A 184 -7.44 -1.43 -1.08
N SER A 185 -8.40 -0.75 -0.45
CA SER A 185 -9.40 -1.39 0.41
C SER A 185 -10.32 -2.34 -0.36
N SER A 186 -10.75 -1.98 -1.57
CA SER A 186 -11.54 -2.83 -2.47
C SER A 186 -10.78 -4.09 -2.88
N ILE A 187 -9.50 -3.94 -3.26
CA ILE A 187 -8.66 -5.07 -3.66
C ILE A 187 -8.42 -6.05 -2.51
N LYS A 188 -8.27 -5.57 -1.27
CA LYS A 188 -8.15 -6.45 -0.10
C LYS A 188 -9.41 -7.29 0.13
N GLN A 189 -10.57 -6.82 -0.33
CA GLN A 189 -11.86 -7.51 -0.21
C GLN A 189 -12.10 -8.49 -1.37
N LEU A 190 -11.36 -8.38 -2.48
CA LEU A 190 -11.49 -9.25 -3.65
C LEU A 190 -11.21 -10.71 -3.29
N ARG A 191 -12.23 -11.58 -3.31
CA ARG A 191 -12.09 -12.98 -2.87
C ARG A 191 -11.51 -13.88 -3.96
N ASP A 192 -12.01 -13.74 -5.19
CA ASP A 192 -11.52 -14.50 -6.32
C ASP A 192 -11.23 -13.59 -7.52
N PRO A 193 -9.97 -13.23 -7.76
CA PRO A 193 -9.61 -12.45 -8.94
C PRO A 193 -9.72 -13.27 -10.24
N THR A 194 -9.71 -14.59 -10.19
CA THR A 194 -9.76 -15.46 -11.38
C THR A 194 -11.18 -15.68 -11.90
N ASN A 195 -12.17 -15.54 -11.03
CA ASN A 195 -13.59 -15.49 -11.37
C ASN A 195 -14.27 -14.28 -10.70
N PRO A 196 -14.01 -13.07 -11.21
CA PRO A 196 -14.52 -11.84 -10.60
C PRO A 196 -16.03 -11.63 -10.83
N SER A 197 -16.74 -12.58 -11.47
CA SER A 197 -18.21 -12.54 -11.68
C SER A 197 -19.04 -13.35 -10.69
N THR A 198 -18.45 -14.08 -9.73
CA THR A 198 -19.21 -14.96 -8.82
C THR A 198 -19.36 -14.43 -7.40
N SER A 199 -20.62 -14.35 -6.96
CA SER A 199 -21.07 -14.27 -5.56
C SER A 199 -20.54 -15.46 -4.71
N PRO A 200 -20.59 -15.40 -3.37
CA PRO A 200 -19.49 -15.79 -2.49
C PRO A 200 -19.18 -17.30 -2.51
N SER A 201 -18.02 -17.66 -3.06
CA SER A 201 -17.32 -18.90 -2.66
C SER A 201 -16.20 -18.54 -1.69
N ALA A 202 -16.21 -19.21 -0.53
CA ALA A 202 -15.43 -18.87 0.64
C ALA A 202 -13.99 -19.39 0.56
N THR A 203 -13.15 -18.94 -0.38
CA THR A 203 -11.72 -19.23 -0.30
C THR A 203 -10.82 -18.13 -0.89
N SER A 204 -10.13 -17.40 0.00
CA SER A 204 -8.84 -16.70 -0.19
C SER A 204 -8.78 -15.29 -0.82
N SER A 205 -8.97 -14.26 0.03
CA SER A 205 -8.56 -12.87 -0.23
C SER A 205 -7.03 -12.72 -0.44
N PRO A 206 -6.57 -11.77 -1.27
CA PRO A 206 -5.15 -11.45 -1.43
C PRO A 206 -4.59 -10.90 -0.12
N LYS A 207 -3.56 -11.55 0.42
CA LYS A 207 -2.99 -11.20 1.74
C LYS A 207 -2.00 -10.02 1.68
N HIS A 208 -1.47 -9.68 0.50
CA HIS A 208 -0.46 -8.63 0.34
C HIS A 208 -0.72 -7.82 -0.94
N ALA A 209 -1.05 -6.54 -0.78
CA ALA A 209 -1.09 -5.55 -1.86
C ALA A 209 0.07 -4.57 -1.66
N THR A 210 0.91 -4.43 -2.68
CA THR A 210 1.99 -3.44 -2.72
C THR A 210 1.52 -2.27 -3.58
N ILE A 211 1.66 -1.05 -3.05
CA ILE A 211 1.36 0.16 -3.82
C ILE A 211 2.63 0.56 -4.56
N LEU A 212 2.58 0.59 -5.90
CA LEU A 212 3.67 1.08 -6.73
C LEU A 212 3.21 2.37 -7.42
N GLY A 213 3.69 3.50 -6.92
CA GLY A 213 3.47 4.81 -7.54
C GLY A 213 4.76 5.32 -8.16
N TYR A 214 4.76 5.55 -9.47
CA TYR A 214 5.74 6.45 -10.08
C TYR A 214 5.15 7.86 -10.06
N LEU A 215 5.61 8.71 -9.13
CA LEU A 215 5.43 10.16 -9.26
C LEU A 215 6.45 10.67 -10.30
N LEU A 216 6.26 10.32 -11.56
CA LEU A 216 7.00 10.97 -12.65
C LEU A 216 6.26 12.26 -12.96
N ALA A 217 6.63 13.33 -12.25
CA ALA A 217 6.43 14.69 -12.72
C ALA A 217 7.34 14.88 -13.95
N THR A 218 6.89 14.46 -15.13
CA THR A 218 7.55 14.86 -16.37
C THR A 218 7.16 16.29 -16.66
N LYS A 219 8.08 17.20 -16.34
CA LYS A 219 8.12 18.58 -16.84
C LYS A 219 7.98 18.54 -18.36
N THR A 220 6.83 18.97 -18.88
CA THR A 220 6.72 19.34 -20.30
C THR A 220 7.44 20.68 -20.46
N ASN A 221 8.41 20.73 -21.37
CA ASN A 221 8.95 21.99 -21.88
C ASN A 221 7.84 22.77 -22.60
#